data_AF-A0A3S1ALA5-F1
#
_entry.id   AF-A0A3S1ALA5-F1
#
_cell.length_a   1.000
_cell.length_b   1.000
_cell.length_c   1.000
_cell.angle_alpha   90.00
_cell.angle_beta   90.00
_cell.angle_gamma   90.00
#
_symmetry.space_group_name_H-M   'P 1'
#
loop_
_entity.id
_entity.type
_entity.pdbx_description
1 polymer ?
#
loop_
_entity_poly.entity_id
_entity_poly.type
_entity_poly.pdbx_seq_one_letter_code
_entity_poly.pdbx_strand_id
1 'polypeptide(L)'
;MEFFQQLILILGHIVGFVDGRTIQVQENTGKPVTVKLACITVPEITGQRKQAEESLRKILVPNTPVIVKTTESVQNGSTLGEVFVDNKSINLRMVEEGAATVELKTLNNCFESRSQYLIAEATAKNKRLGLWRQSKVYSLRGKLIYKEIPPVMSQEAYLGEEFFLITDSRLGRKMVLRPSEQVSRTQLQSFHNQQVEIQAVFVEGTRPSQGSSACPIDINAQCLPQGAGYRVLSIKSL
;
A
#
# COMPACT_ATOMS: atom_id res chain seq x y z
N MET A 1 -14.27 -32.72 -16.38
CA MET A 1 -15.32 -31.71 -16.60
C MET A 1 -14.64 -30.37 -16.69
N GLU A 2 -14.35 -29.93 -17.92
CA GLU A 2 -13.90 -28.56 -18.16
C GLU A 2 -15.12 -27.66 -18.04
N PHE A 3 -15.17 -26.88 -16.96
CA PHE A 3 -16.11 -25.75 -16.88
C PHE A 3 -15.64 -24.71 -17.89
N PHE A 4 -16.24 -24.69 -19.07
CA PHE A 4 -16.20 -23.52 -19.94
C PHE A 4 -16.91 -22.39 -19.19
N GLN A 5 -16.15 -21.58 -18.45
CA GLN A 5 -16.66 -20.31 -17.94
C GLN A 5 -17.02 -19.47 -19.16
N GLN A 6 -18.30 -19.12 -19.27
CA GLN A 6 -18.77 -18.31 -20.37
C GLN A 6 -18.14 -16.93 -20.25
N LEU A 7 -17.29 -16.61 -21.22
CA LEU A 7 -16.64 -15.32 -21.31
C LEU A 7 -17.70 -14.25 -21.61
N ILE A 8 -17.93 -13.33 -20.69
CA ILE A 8 -18.81 -12.19 -20.90
C ILE A 8 -17.93 -10.95 -21.02
N LEU A 9 -18.15 -10.18 -22.09
CA LEU A 9 -17.51 -8.90 -22.30
C LEU A 9 -18.50 -7.81 -21.91
N ILE A 10 -18.08 -6.93 -21.00
CA ILE A 10 -18.82 -5.72 -20.64
C ILE A 10 -18.14 -4.54 -21.33
N LEU A 11 -18.91 -3.80 -22.13
CA LEU A 11 -18.47 -2.58 -22.80
C LEU A 11 -19.04 -1.38 -22.03
N GLY A 12 -18.19 -0.44 -21.66
CA GLY A 12 -18.62 0.68 -20.83
C GLY A 12 -17.57 1.77 -20.67
N HIS A 13 -17.77 2.61 -19.68
CA HIS A 13 -16.81 3.64 -19.28
C HIS A 13 -16.64 3.70 -17.76
N ILE A 14 -15.50 4.21 -17.31
CA ILE A 14 -15.21 4.37 -15.88
C ILE A 14 -16.08 5.48 -15.28
N VAL A 15 -16.74 5.16 -14.17
CA VAL A 15 -17.48 6.15 -13.34
C VAL A 15 -16.68 6.53 -12.11
N GLY A 16 -15.96 5.57 -11.51
CA GLY A 16 -15.28 5.81 -10.25
C GLY A 16 -14.38 4.68 -9.78
N PHE A 17 -13.75 4.92 -8.64
CA PHE A 17 -12.84 4.01 -7.95
C PHE A 17 -13.38 3.75 -6.55
N VAL A 18 -13.40 2.48 -6.15
CA VAL A 18 -13.77 2.10 -4.78
C VAL A 18 -12.50 1.97 -3.94
N ASP A 19 -11.53 1.20 -4.42
CA ASP A 19 -10.25 0.97 -3.76
C ASP A 19 -9.14 0.63 -4.76
N GLY A 20 -7.94 0.30 -4.27
CA GLY A 20 -6.77 -0.05 -5.10
C GLY A 20 -6.93 -1.26 -6.02
N ARG A 21 -8.04 -2.02 -5.96
CA ARG A 21 -8.31 -3.18 -6.83
C ARG A 21 -9.75 -3.26 -7.35
N THR A 22 -10.57 -2.24 -7.12
CA THR A 22 -12.00 -2.26 -7.39
C THR A 22 -12.44 -0.95 -8.04
N ILE A 23 -13.06 -1.06 -9.21
CA ILE A 23 -13.52 0.07 -10.02
C ILE A 23 -15.04 0.01 -10.22
N GLN A 24 -15.64 1.14 -10.58
CA GLN A 24 -17.03 1.23 -11.02
C GLN A 24 -17.07 1.57 -12.50
N VAL A 25 -17.77 0.73 -13.26
CA VAL A 25 -17.97 0.84 -14.70
C VAL A 25 -19.45 1.05 -14.97
N GLN A 26 -19.76 2.01 -15.83
CA GLN A 26 -21.09 2.17 -16.40
C GLN A 26 -21.13 1.41 -17.72
N GLU A 27 -21.89 0.32 -17.76
CA GLU A 27 -22.13 -0.42 -19.00
C GLU A 27 -22.89 0.46 -19.99
N ASN A 28 -22.61 0.29 -21.29
CA ASN A 28 -23.31 0.97 -22.38
C ASN A 28 -24.83 0.71 -22.39
N THR A 29 -25.27 -0.38 -21.77
CA THR A 29 -26.69 -0.71 -21.57
C THR A 29 -27.38 0.17 -20.52
N GLY A 30 -26.64 1.00 -19.78
CA GLY A 30 -27.15 1.84 -18.71
C GLY A 30 -27.06 1.21 -17.31
N LYS A 31 -26.50 0.00 -17.16
CA LYS A 31 -26.32 -0.65 -15.85
C LYS A 31 -24.95 -0.33 -15.22
N PRO A 32 -24.89 0.13 -13.96
CA PRO A 32 -23.63 0.23 -13.23
C PRO A 32 -23.15 -1.16 -12.79
N VAL A 33 -21.86 -1.42 -12.94
CA VAL A 33 -21.19 -2.67 -12.56
C VAL A 33 -19.94 -2.34 -11.76
N THR A 34 -19.80 -2.97 -10.59
CA THR A 34 -18.59 -2.93 -9.79
C THR A 34 -17.66 -4.05 -10.24
N VAL A 35 -16.45 -3.71 -10.66
CA VAL A 35 -15.50 -4.68 -11.19
C VAL A 35 -14.30 -4.76 -10.26
N LYS A 36 -14.06 -5.96 -9.73
CA LYS A 36 -12.86 -6.30 -9.00
C LYS A 36 -11.82 -6.84 -10.00
N LEU A 37 -10.59 -6.34 -9.91
CA LEU A 37 -9.53 -6.73 -10.83
C LEU A 37 -9.09 -8.19 -10.57
N ALA A 38 -9.25 -9.03 -11.59
CA ALA A 38 -8.86 -10.44 -11.57
C ALA A 38 -7.34 -10.65 -11.54
N CYS A 39 -6.93 -11.79 -10.98
CA CYS A 39 -5.56 -12.35 -11.03
C CYS A 39 -4.45 -11.52 -10.41
N ILE A 40 -4.80 -10.42 -9.75
CA ILE A 40 -3.88 -9.54 -9.05
C ILE A 40 -4.31 -9.36 -7.61
N THR A 41 -3.35 -9.04 -6.74
CA THR A 41 -3.58 -8.63 -5.35
C THR A 41 -2.86 -7.32 -5.10
N VAL A 42 -3.52 -6.41 -4.40
CA VAL A 42 -2.94 -5.16 -3.93
C VAL A 42 -2.66 -5.29 -2.44
N PRO A 43 -1.48 -4.86 -1.94
CA PRO A 43 -1.15 -5.01 -0.53
C PRO A 43 -2.08 -4.22 0.38
N GLU A 44 -2.35 -4.80 1.55
CA GLU A 44 -3.14 -4.15 2.60
C GLU A 44 -2.34 -3.11 3.41
N ILE A 45 -1.05 -2.95 3.12
CA ILE A 45 -0.22 -1.94 3.76
C ILE A 45 -0.60 -0.58 3.17
N THR A 46 -1.10 0.34 3.99
CA THR A 46 -1.68 1.62 3.53
C THR A 46 -0.81 2.44 2.59
N GLY A 47 0.51 2.53 2.83
CA GLY A 47 1.40 3.25 1.92
C GLY A 47 1.52 2.59 0.54
N GLN A 48 1.58 1.26 0.50
CA GLN A 48 1.61 0.47 -0.73
C GLN A 48 0.26 0.49 -1.46
N ARG A 49 -0.84 0.42 -0.72
CA ARG A 49 -2.21 0.55 -1.25
C ARG A 49 -2.42 1.90 -1.94
N LYS A 50 -2.00 3.00 -1.31
CA LYS A 50 -2.07 4.34 -1.91
C LYS A 50 -1.31 4.42 -3.23
N GLN A 51 -0.13 3.84 -3.30
CA GLN A 51 0.64 3.79 -4.54
C GLN A 51 -0.11 3.04 -5.66
N ALA A 52 -0.79 1.94 -5.32
CA ALA A 52 -1.61 1.21 -6.26
C ALA A 52 -2.82 2.03 -6.73
N GLU A 53 -3.51 2.70 -5.80
CA GLU A 53 -4.62 3.61 -6.11
C GLU A 53 -4.19 4.77 -7.02
N GLU A 54 -3.05 5.39 -6.76
CA GLU A 54 -2.50 6.45 -7.61
C GLU A 54 -2.16 5.96 -9.01
N SER A 55 -1.63 4.73 -9.13
CA SER A 55 -1.32 4.12 -10.43
C SER A 55 -2.60 3.88 -11.22
N LEU A 56 -3.65 3.35 -10.59
CA LEU A 56 -4.97 3.20 -11.21
C LEU A 56 -5.57 4.53 -11.63
N ARG A 57 -5.54 5.56 -10.78
CA ARG A 57 -6.10 6.89 -11.09
C ARG A 57 -5.41 7.57 -12.27
N LYS A 58 -4.12 7.30 -12.50
CA LYS A 58 -3.38 7.82 -13.67
C LYS A 58 -3.82 7.16 -14.97
N ILE A 59 -4.27 5.91 -14.90
CA ILE A 59 -4.61 5.09 -16.06
C ILE A 59 -6.09 5.20 -16.40
N LEU A 60 -6.93 5.19 -15.39
CA LEU A 60 -8.38 5.20 -15.49
C LEU A 60 -8.87 6.59 -15.08
N VAL A 61 -9.04 7.48 -16.05
CA VAL A 61 -9.69 8.78 -15.82
C VAL A 61 -11.21 8.56 -15.91
N PRO A 62 -12.06 9.26 -15.14
CA PRO A 62 -13.51 9.21 -15.35
C PRO A 62 -13.87 9.41 -16.82
N ASN A 63 -14.88 8.68 -17.29
CA ASN A 63 -15.31 8.63 -18.69
C ASN A 63 -14.32 7.95 -19.66
N THR A 64 -13.28 7.26 -19.17
CA THR A 64 -12.42 6.42 -20.02
C THR A 64 -13.20 5.20 -20.51
N PRO A 65 -13.30 4.94 -21.83
CA PRO A 65 -13.93 3.73 -22.35
C PRO A 65 -13.11 2.49 -21.98
N VAL A 66 -13.81 1.43 -21.57
CA VAL A 66 -13.20 0.18 -21.12
C VAL A 66 -13.94 -1.03 -21.67
N ILE A 67 -13.18 -2.11 -21.82
CA ILE A 67 -13.69 -3.45 -22.06
C ILE A 67 -13.34 -4.29 -20.83
N VAL A 68 -14.33 -4.91 -20.22
CA VAL A 68 -14.11 -5.81 -19.08
C VAL A 68 -14.34 -7.24 -19.56
N LYS A 69 -13.30 -8.05 -19.50
CA LYS A 69 -13.36 -9.50 -19.71
C LYS A 69 -13.66 -10.15 -18.37
N THR A 70 -14.92 -10.54 -18.13
CA THR A 70 -15.29 -11.14 -16.85
C THR A 70 -14.80 -12.59 -16.79
N THR A 71 -14.38 -12.99 -15.60
CA THR A 71 -13.98 -14.38 -15.29
C THR A 71 -15.09 -15.14 -14.59
N GLU A 72 -16.16 -14.45 -14.21
CA GLU A 72 -17.35 -14.99 -13.58
C GLU A 72 -18.59 -14.18 -14.00
N SER A 73 -19.78 -14.75 -13.79
CA SER A 73 -21.03 -14.02 -14.00
C SER A 73 -21.16 -12.85 -13.02
N VAL A 74 -21.78 -11.76 -13.46
CA VAL A 74 -22.11 -10.63 -12.57
C VAL A 74 -23.09 -11.09 -11.49
N GLN A 75 -22.73 -10.93 -10.23
CA GLN A 75 -23.56 -11.24 -9.07
C GLN A 75 -23.77 -9.98 -8.24
N ASN A 76 -25.04 -9.62 -7.99
CA ASN A 76 -25.41 -8.42 -7.22
C ASN A 76 -24.73 -7.13 -7.72
N GLY A 77 -24.58 -6.98 -9.04
CA GLY A 77 -23.93 -5.83 -9.66
C GLY A 77 -22.40 -5.80 -9.51
N SER A 78 -21.78 -6.89 -9.01
CA SER A 78 -20.34 -7.04 -8.88
C SER A 78 -19.80 -8.20 -9.73
N THR A 79 -18.58 -8.09 -10.23
CA THR A 79 -17.92 -9.16 -11.00
C THR A 79 -16.39 -9.10 -10.86
N LEU A 80 -15.72 -10.23 -11.05
CA LEU A 80 -14.28 -10.34 -11.21
C LEU A 80 -13.91 -10.31 -12.70
N GLY A 81 -12.94 -9.48 -13.09
CA GLY A 81 -12.54 -9.38 -14.49
C GLY A 81 -11.21 -8.72 -14.77
N GLU A 82 -10.72 -8.94 -15.99
CA GLU A 82 -9.61 -8.19 -16.58
C GLU A 82 -10.15 -6.96 -17.29
N VAL A 83 -9.60 -5.79 -16.97
CA VAL A 83 -10.05 -4.51 -17.52
C VAL A 83 -9.07 -4.05 -18.59
N PHE A 84 -9.58 -3.67 -19.75
CA PHE A 84 -8.79 -3.24 -20.90
C PHE A 84 -9.15 -1.81 -21.30
N VAL A 85 -8.12 -0.99 -21.51
CA VAL A 85 -8.20 0.34 -22.13
C VAL A 85 -7.34 0.30 -23.38
N ASP A 86 -7.88 0.70 -24.54
CA ASP A 86 -7.16 0.66 -25.82
C ASP A 86 -6.44 -0.68 -26.08
N ASN A 87 -7.12 -1.78 -25.80
CA ASN A 87 -6.63 -3.15 -25.93
C ASN A 87 -5.41 -3.50 -25.04
N LYS A 88 -5.16 -2.72 -23.98
CA LYS A 88 -4.12 -2.99 -22.98
C LYS A 88 -4.75 -3.35 -21.64
N SER A 89 -4.33 -4.48 -21.06
CA SER A 89 -4.80 -4.91 -19.74
C SER A 89 -4.26 -3.99 -18.65
N ILE A 90 -5.17 -3.37 -17.91
CA ILE A 90 -4.84 -2.52 -16.76
C ILE A 90 -4.31 -3.37 -15.61
N ASN A 91 -4.90 -4.55 -15.41
CA ASN A 91 -4.47 -5.52 -14.42
C ASN A 91 -2.99 -5.91 -14.64
N LEU A 92 -2.62 -6.25 -15.88
CA LEU A 92 -1.23 -6.57 -16.23
C LEU A 92 -0.30 -5.38 -16.01
N ARG A 93 -0.72 -4.19 -16.46
CA ARG A 93 0.06 -2.96 -16.30
C ARG A 93 0.34 -2.64 -14.82
N MET A 94 -0.62 -2.88 -13.93
CA MET A 94 -0.40 -2.71 -12.49
C MET A 94 0.71 -3.63 -11.97
N VAL A 95 0.80 -4.86 -12.47
CA VAL A 95 1.87 -5.79 -12.10
C VAL A 95 3.22 -5.33 -12.68
N GLU A 96 3.24 -4.85 -13.93
CA GLU A 96 4.45 -4.32 -14.58
C GLU A 96 5.03 -3.09 -13.86
N GLU A 97 4.17 -2.18 -13.42
CA GLU A 97 4.55 -0.99 -12.64
C GLU A 97 4.90 -1.34 -11.18
N GLY A 98 4.69 -2.60 -10.79
CA GLY A 98 4.87 -3.10 -9.44
C GLY A 98 3.85 -2.53 -8.47
N ALA A 99 2.68 -2.08 -8.92
CA ALA A 99 1.57 -1.61 -8.08
C ALA A 99 0.71 -2.76 -7.51
N ALA A 100 0.80 -3.95 -8.09
CA ALA A 100 0.12 -5.16 -7.62
C ALA A 100 1.04 -6.39 -7.74
N THR A 101 0.71 -7.45 -7.01
CA THR A 101 1.34 -8.78 -7.13
C THR A 101 0.41 -9.76 -7.83
N VAL A 102 0.95 -10.82 -8.40
CA VAL A 102 0.14 -11.85 -9.08
C VAL A 102 -0.54 -12.74 -8.04
N GLU A 103 -1.85 -12.93 -8.17
CA GLU A 103 -2.61 -13.84 -7.30
C GLU A 103 -2.60 -15.26 -7.88
N LEU A 104 -1.60 -16.06 -7.49
CA LEU A 104 -1.40 -17.41 -8.04
C LEU A 104 -2.62 -18.33 -7.91
N LYS A 105 -3.45 -18.14 -6.87
CA LYS A 105 -4.66 -18.95 -6.62
C LYS A 105 -5.75 -18.70 -7.67
N THR A 106 -5.85 -17.48 -8.18
CA THR A 106 -6.89 -17.06 -9.14
C THR A 106 -6.34 -16.86 -10.54
N LEU A 107 -5.03 -17.02 -10.76
CA LEU A 107 -4.37 -16.80 -12.04
C LEU A 107 -4.91 -17.66 -13.20
N ASN A 108 -5.53 -18.81 -12.89
CA ASN A 108 -6.22 -19.62 -13.90
C ASN A 108 -7.39 -18.88 -14.56
N ASN A 109 -7.99 -17.89 -13.87
CA ASN A 109 -9.05 -17.06 -14.41
C ASN A 109 -8.54 -16.14 -15.54
N CYS A 110 -7.23 -15.90 -15.60
CA CYS A 110 -6.55 -15.12 -16.65
C CYS A 110 -5.59 -16.01 -17.45
N PHE A 111 -6.04 -17.22 -17.80
CA PHE A 111 -5.21 -18.25 -18.40
C PHE A 111 -4.44 -17.78 -19.65
N GLU A 112 -5.10 -17.05 -20.55
CA GLU A 112 -4.49 -16.52 -21.78
C GLU A 112 -3.30 -15.58 -21.51
N SER A 113 -3.38 -14.78 -20.45
CA SER A 113 -2.36 -13.79 -20.08
C SER A 113 -1.41 -14.29 -18.98
N ARG A 114 -1.54 -15.54 -18.54
CA ARG A 114 -0.84 -16.10 -17.36
C ARG A 114 0.66 -15.89 -17.41
N SER A 115 1.30 -16.22 -18.53
CA SER A 115 2.74 -16.06 -18.70
C SER A 115 3.17 -14.60 -18.63
N GLN A 116 2.37 -13.70 -19.20
CA GLN A 116 2.61 -12.25 -19.18
C GLN A 116 2.59 -11.72 -17.76
N TYR A 117 1.62 -12.11 -16.93
CA TYR A 117 1.57 -11.74 -15.51
C TYR A 117 2.82 -12.18 -14.74
N LEU A 118 3.26 -13.43 -14.91
CA LEU A 118 4.43 -13.96 -14.21
C LEU A 118 5.72 -13.26 -14.66
N ILE A 119 5.87 -13.00 -15.97
CA ILE A 119 7.02 -12.27 -16.53
C ILE A 119 7.01 -10.81 -16.06
N ALA A 120 5.85 -10.16 -16.06
CA ALA A 120 5.68 -8.79 -15.58
C ALA A 120 6.08 -8.67 -14.12
N GLU A 121 5.64 -9.59 -13.25
CA GLU A 121 5.98 -9.55 -11.84
C GLU A 121 7.48 -9.78 -11.61
N ALA A 122 8.06 -10.77 -12.30
CA ALA A 122 9.50 -11.02 -12.24
C ALA A 122 10.31 -9.79 -12.72
N THR A 123 9.85 -9.11 -13.76
CA THR A 123 10.47 -7.89 -14.28
C THR A 123 10.36 -6.74 -13.28
N ALA A 124 9.19 -6.54 -12.69
CA ALA A 124 8.97 -5.50 -11.68
C ALA A 124 9.82 -5.74 -10.41
N LYS A 125 9.94 -7.01 -9.98
CA LYS A 125 10.85 -7.44 -8.90
C LYS A 125 12.31 -7.12 -9.22
N ASN A 126 12.77 -7.53 -10.40
CA ASN A 126 14.16 -7.32 -10.84
C ASN A 126 14.50 -5.82 -10.96
N LYS A 127 13.57 -5.03 -11.49
CA LYS A 127 13.71 -3.56 -11.63
C LYS A 127 13.41 -2.80 -10.34
N ARG A 128 13.01 -3.48 -9.26
CA ARG A 128 12.63 -2.88 -7.97
C ARG A 128 11.59 -1.77 -8.14
N LEU A 129 10.54 -2.03 -8.90
CA LEU A 129 9.45 -1.08 -9.17
C LEU A 129 8.35 -1.19 -8.11
N GLY A 130 7.63 -0.09 -7.86
CA GLY A 130 6.48 -0.07 -6.97
C GLY A 130 6.72 -0.73 -5.60
N LEU A 131 5.93 -1.74 -5.29
CA LEU A 131 5.99 -2.62 -4.12
C LEU A 131 7.37 -3.27 -3.90
N TRP A 132 8.13 -3.46 -4.98
CA TRP A 132 9.45 -4.08 -4.97
C TRP A 132 10.58 -3.08 -4.75
N ARG A 133 10.28 -1.78 -4.58
CA ARG A 133 11.29 -0.79 -4.17
C ARG A 133 11.80 -1.13 -2.78
N GLN A 134 13.08 -1.40 -2.67
CA GLN A 134 13.75 -1.48 -1.37
C GLN A 134 13.63 -0.13 -0.68
N SER A 135 13.08 -0.12 0.52
CA SER A 135 13.04 1.10 1.31
C SER A 135 14.46 1.58 1.56
N LYS A 136 14.70 2.88 1.36
CA LYS A 136 16.01 3.48 1.59
C LYS A 136 16.43 3.25 3.05
N VAL A 137 17.54 2.55 3.23
CA VAL A 137 18.15 2.37 4.56
C VAL A 137 19.02 3.59 4.85
N TYR A 138 18.74 4.23 5.97
CA TYR A 138 19.49 5.36 6.50
C TYR A 138 20.46 4.85 7.56
N SER A 139 21.72 5.24 7.45
CA SER A 139 22.69 5.13 8.54
C SER A 139 22.70 6.47 9.29
N LEU A 140 22.31 6.46 10.56
CA LEU A 140 22.14 7.65 11.37
C LEU A 140 22.93 7.50 12.67
N ARG A 141 23.51 8.60 13.14
CA ARG A 141 24.24 8.69 14.41
C ARG A 141 23.65 9.79 15.27
N GLY A 142 23.59 9.54 16.57
CA GLY A 142 23.04 10.49 17.52
C GLY A 142 22.83 9.90 18.90
N LYS A 143 22.33 10.74 19.80
CA LYS A 143 21.92 10.32 21.15
C LYS A 143 20.50 9.77 21.12
N LEU A 144 20.32 8.55 21.63
CA LEU A 144 19.00 7.95 21.77
C LEU A 144 18.33 8.42 23.07
N ILE A 145 17.12 8.95 22.96
CA ILE A 145 16.28 9.39 24.08
C ILE A 145 15.02 8.53 24.09
N TYR A 146 14.69 8.00 25.25
CA TYR A 146 13.44 7.29 25.53
C TYR A 146 12.60 8.20 26.43
N LYS A 147 11.31 8.32 26.13
CA LYS A 147 10.31 9.00 26.95
C LYS A 147 9.14 8.04 27.11
N GLU A 148 8.80 7.73 28.35
CA GLU A 148 7.60 6.96 28.66
C GLU A 148 6.35 7.79 28.31
N ILE A 149 5.36 7.13 27.68
CA ILE A 149 4.09 7.78 27.36
C ILE A 149 3.25 7.84 28.64
N PRO A 150 2.78 9.02 29.05
CA PRO A 150 1.92 9.12 30.21
C PRO A 150 0.60 8.36 29.97
N PRO A 151 0.03 7.70 30.99
CA PRO A 151 -1.20 6.91 30.86
C PRO A 151 -2.45 7.82 30.81
N VAL A 152 -2.41 8.89 30.03
CA VAL A 152 -3.48 9.87 29.86
C VAL A 152 -3.73 10.10 28.37
N MET A 153 -4.98 10.41 28.03
CA MET A 153 -5.34 10.77 26.65
C MET A 153 -4.64 12.07 26.26
N SER A 154 -3.65 11.97 25.38
CA SER A 154 -2.84 13.08 24.87
C SER A 154 -2.43 12.79 23.43
N GLN A 155 -2.12 13.84 22.67
CA GLN A 155 -1.63 13.67 21.30
C GLN A 155 -0.39 12.76 21.24
N GLU A 156 0.51 12.88 22.22
CA GLU A 156 1.72 12.06 22.33
C GLU A 156 1.38 10.58 22.54
N ALA A 157 0.36 10.28 23.36
CA ALA A 157 -0.12 8.92 23.56
C ALA A 157 -0.73 8.31 22.29
N TYR A 158 -1.45 9.10 21.50
CA TYR A 158 -1.99 8.65 20.21
C TYR A 158 -0.92 8.44 19.13
N LEU A 159 0.14 9.25 19.12
CA LEU A 159 1.23 9.11 18.15
C LEU A 159 2.22 8.00 18.52
N GLY A 160 2.26 7.60 19.79
CA GLY A 160 3.13 6.52 20.27
C GLY A 160 4.62 6.86 20.20
N GLU A 161 4.99 8.15 20.27
CA GLU A 161 6.36 8.59 20.07
C GLU A 161 7.19 8.45 21.34
N GLU A 162 7.81 7.29 21.51
CA GLU A 162 8.58 6.93 22.71
C GLU A 162 10.08 7.13 22.54
N PHE A 163 10.59 6.89 21.34
CA PHE A 163 12.02 6.85 21.05
C PHE A 163 12.41 7.95 20.08
N PHE A 164 13.48 8.66 20.42
CA PHE A 164 13.98 9.76 19.64
C PHE A 164 15.48 9.63 19.43
N LEU A 165 15.94 9.89 18.20
CA LEU A 165 17.34 10.11 17.92
C LEU A 165 17.59 11.61 17.79
N ILE A 166 18.45 12.16 18.63
CA ILE A 166 18.98 13.51 18.46
C ILE A 166 20.25 13.40 17.64
N THR A 167 20.15 13.72 16.35
CA THR A 167 21.28 13.52 15.41
C THR A 167 22.47 14.41 15.73
N ASP A 168 23.67 13.91 15.42
CA ASP A 168 24.95 14.66 15.57
C ASP A 168 25.11 15.80 14.54
N SER A 169 24.07 16.10 13.77
CA SER A 169 24.07 17.22 12.84
C SER A 169 24.14 18.55 13.60
N ARG A 170 24.73 19.59 13.00
CA ARG A 170 24.82 20.94 13.59
C ARG A 170 23.47 21.53 14.01
N LEU A 171 22.37 21.03 13.45
CA LEU A 171 21.00 21.45 13.75
C LEU A 171 20.29 20.56 14.79
N GLY A 172 20.91 19.47 15.24
CA GLY A 172 20.36 18.60 16.28
C GLY A 172 18.97 18.07 15.95
N ARG A 173 18.73 17.60 14.71
CA ARG A 173 17.41 17.12 14.29
C ARG A 173 16.95 15.97 15.19
N LYS A 174 15.75 16.13 15.76
CA LYS A 174 15.03 15.09 16.51
C LYS A 174 14.26 14.20 15.53
N MET A 175 14.54 12.90 15.55
CA MET A 175 13.91 11.91 14.68
C MET A 175 13.17 10.88 15.52
N VAL A 176 11.93 10.55 15.17
CA VAL A 176 11.16 9.49 15.85
C VAL A 176 11.66 8.14 15.40
N LEU A 177 12.05 7.29 16.35
CA LEU A 177 12.41 5.90 16.10
C LEU A 177 11.23 4.98 16.42
N ARG A 178 11.10 3.89 15.67
CA ARG A 178 10.10 2.85 15.89
C ARG A 178 10.81 1.51 16.09
N PRO A 179 10.39 0.70 17.09
CA PRO A 179 10.83 -0.69 17.19
C PRO A 179 10.53 -1.49 15.92
N SER A 180 11.23 -2.60 15.76
CA SER A 180 11.02 -3.56 14.67
C SER A 180 11.08 -5.00 15.22
N GLU A 181 10.89 -5.97 14.32
CA GLU A 181 11.14 -7.39 14.64
C GLU A 181 12.62 -7.64 14.98
N GLN A 182 13.53 -6.89 14.37
CA GLN A 182 14.98 -7.02 14.55
C GLN A 182 15.50 -6.29 15.80
N VAL A 183 14.84 -5.19 16.18
CA VAL A 183 15.23 -4.35 17.33
C VAL A 183 13.99 -4.08 18.16
N SER A 184 13.88 -4.78 19.29
CA SER A 184 12.70 -4.72 20.15
C SER A 184 12.58 -3.38 20.90
N ARG A 185 11.39 -3.12 21.44
CA ARG A 185 11.15 -1.97 22.32
C ARG A 185 12.09 -1.95 23.53
N THR A 186 12.26 -3.10 24.19
CA THR A 186 13.14 -3.23 25.36
C THR A 186 14.61 -3.03 25.01
N GLN A 187 15.02 -3.48 23.83
CA GLN A 187 16.36 -3.21 23.32
C GLN A 187 16.57 -1.71 23.09
N LEU A 188 15.63 -0.99 22.47
CA LEU A 188 15.78 0.46 22.31
C LEU A 188 15.82 1.21 23.66
N GLN A 189 15.06 0.75 24.65
CA GLN A 189 15.07 1.32 26.00
C GLN A 189 16.44 1.20 26.68
N SER A 190 17.16 0.09 26.49
CA SER A 190 18.47 -0.09 27.11
C SER A 190 19.55 0.86 26.56
N PHE A 191 19.34 1.43 25.37
CA PHE A 191 20.19 2.46 24.79
C PHE A 191 19.80 3.89 25.20
N HIS A 192 18.88 4.06 26.15
CA HIS A 192 18.50 5.40 26.61
C HIS A 192 19.72 6.19 27.11
N ASN A 193 19.82 7.44 26.65
CA ASN A 193 20.91 8.37 26.89
C ASN A 193 22.29 7.95 26.34
N GLN A 194 22.36 6.90 25.51
CA GLN A 194 23.60 6.48 24.86
C GLN A 194 23.75 7.10 23.47
N GLN A 195 25.01 7.24 23.06
CA GLN A 195 25.36 7.56 21.69
C GLN A 195 25.26 6.27 20.86
N VAL A 196 24.55 6.32 19.74
CA VAL A 196 24.29 5.13 18.93
C VAL A 196 24.46 5.39 17.45
N GLU A 197 24.82 4.33 16.73
CA GLU A 197 24.69 4.25 15.28
C GLU A 197 23.56 3.27 14.96
N ILE A 198 22.59 3.73 14.16
CA ILE A 198 21.46 2.91 13.72
C ILE A 198 21.45 2.76 12.21
N GLN A 199 20.95 1.62 11.76
CA GLN A 199 20.40 1.49 10.42
C GLN A 199 18.88 1.46 10.54
N ALA A 200 18.19 2.30 9.77
CA ALA A 200 16.74 2.41 9.85
C ALA A 200 16.09 2.69 8.51
N VAL A 201 14.83 2.30 8.38
CA VAL A 201 13.97 2.60 7.24
C VAL A 201 12.87 3.55 7.68
N PHE A 202 12.66 4.63 6.93
CA PHE A 202 11.54 5.51 7.18
C PHE A 202 10.22 4.83 6.75
N VAL A 203 9.24 4.86 7.64
CA VAL A 203 7.88 4.37 7.42
C VAL A 203 6.93 5.55 7.56
N GLU A 204 6.07 5.74 6.56
CA GLU A 204 5.02 6.75 6.60
C GLU A 204 3.90 6.35 7.56
N GLY A 205 3.30 7.35 8.20
CA GLY A 205 2.16 7.14 9.09
C GLY A 205 0.90 6.80 8.31
N THR A 206 0.06 5.96 8.90
CA THR A 206 -1.24 5.59 8.34
C THR A 206 -2.35 6.41 8.98
N ARG A 207 -3.29 6.91 8.17
CA ARG A 207 -4.47 7.62 8.66
C ARG A 207 -5.52 6.59 9.14
N PRO A 208 -5.92 6.57 10.41
CA PRO A 208 -7.01 5.71 10.88
C PRO A 208 -8.33 6.03 10.17
N SER A 209 -9.18 5.01 9.98
CA SER A 209 -10.53 5.19 9.45
C SER A 209 -11.41 5.94 10.44
N GLN A 210 -12.20 6.90 9.95
CA GLN A 210 -13.17 7.63 10.78
C GLN A 210 -14.28 6.67 11.22
N GLY A 211 -14.47 6.52 12.53
CA GLY A 211 -15.55 5.73 13.12
C GLY A 211 -15.13 4.45 13.86
N SER A 212 -13.90 3.96 13.68
CA SER A 212 -13.43 2.74 14.37
C SER A 212 -12.67 3.01 15.67
N SER A 213 -12.12 4.20 15.85
CA SER A 213 -11.20 4.53 16.95
C SER A 213 -11.15 6.03 17.18
N ALA A 214 -11.11 6.48 18.44
CA ALA A 214 -10.82 7.87 18.76
C ALA A 214 -9.39 8.23 18.29
N CYS A 215 -9.23 9.38 17.67
CA CYS A 215 -7.96 9.85 17.11
C CYS A 215 -7.88 11.39 17.22
N PRO A 216 -6.68 11.98 17.32
CA PRO A 216 -6.51 13.41 17.11
C PRO A 216 -6.85 13.76 15.66
N ILE A 217 -7.50 14.90 15.43
CA ILE A 217 -7.93 15.35 14.09
C ILE A 217 -7.11 16.54 13.59
N ASP A 218 -6.96 16.65 12.27
CA ASP A 218 -6.40 17.83 11.59
C ASP A 218 -7.45 18.93 11.36
N ILE A 219 -7.03 20.01 10.72
CA ILE A 219 -7.88 21.16 10.37
C ILE A 219 -9.10 20.81 9.50
N ASN A 220 -9.06 19.67 8.80
CA ASN A 220 -10.15 19.18 7.94
C ASN A 220 -10.99 18.12 8.66
N ALA A 221 -10.91 18.04 9.99
CA ALA A 221 -11.58 17.07 10.85
C ALA A 221 -11.21 15.60 10.54
N GLN A 222 -10.08 15.34 9.88
CA GLN A 222 -9.63 13.97 9.57
C GLN A 222 -8.58 13.50 10.58
N CYS A 223 -8.55 12.20 10.93
CA CYS A 223 -7.57 11.66 11.89
C CYS A 223 -6.12 11.97 11.48
N LEU A 224 -5.25 12.42 12.38
CA LEU A 224 -3.83 12.58 12.06
C LEU A 224 -3.20 11.22 11.66
N PRO A 225 -2.23 11.20 10.71
CA PRO A 225 -1.45 10.01 10.42
C PRO A 225 -0.69 9.53 11.66
N GLN A 226 -0.80 8.23 11.98
CA GLN A 226 -0.16 7.62 13.14
C GLN A 226 0.90 6.60 12.71
N GLY A 227 1.92 6.41 13.54
CA GLY A 227 2.97 5.39 13.30
C GLY A 227 4.11 5.82 12.37
N ALA A 228 4.14 7.06 11.90
CA ALA A 228 5.28 7.58 11.14
C ALA A 228 6.58 7.51 11.96
N GLY A 229 7.70 7.18 11.32
CA GLY A 229 9.01 7.20 11.96
C GLY A 229 10.04 6.27 11.31
N TYR A 230 11.24 6.27 11.88
CA TYR A 230 12.36 5.45 11.43
C TYR A 230 12.30 4.10 12.16
N ARG A 231 11.85 3.07 11.45
CA ARG A 231 11.86 1.70 11.94
C ARG A 231 13.29 1.19 11.98
N VAL A 232 13.78 0.89 13.19
CA VAL A 232 15.19 0.57 13.44
C VAL A 232 15.45 -0.88 13.03
N LEU A 233 16.38 -1.10 12.10
CA LEU A 233 16.79 -2.43 11.64
C LEU A 233 17.97 -2.97 12.43
N SER A 234 18.87 -2.11 12.87
CA SER A 234 20.00 -2.44 13.74
C SER A 234 20.40 -1.24 14.58
N ILE A 235 20.93 -1.50 15.77
CA ILE A 235 21.44 -0.49 16.69
C ILE A 235 22.71 -0.99 17.37
N LYS A 236 23.69 -0.10 17.52
CA LYS A 236 24.90 -0.35 18.32
C LYS A 236 25.31 0.93 19.06
N SER A 237 25.94 0.75 20.22
CA SER A 237 26.56 1.85 20.97
C SER A 237 27.80 2.36 20.23
N LEU A 238 28.10 3.64 20.39
CA LEU A 238 29.32 4.30 19.87
C LEU A 238 30.32 4.58 20.97
#